data_AF-A0A453DP38-F1
#
_entry.id   AF-A0A453DP38-F1
#
_cell.length_a   1.000
_cell.length_b   1.000
_cell.length_c   1.000
_cell.angle_alpha   90.00
_cell.angle_beta   90.00
_cell.angle_gamma   90.00
#
_symmetry.space_group_name_H-M   'P 1'
#
loop_
_entity.id
_entity.type
_entity.pdbx_description
1 polymer ?
#
loop_
_entity_poly.entity_id
_entity_poly.type
_entity_poly.pdbx_seq_one_letter_code
_entity_poly.pdbx_strand_id
1 'polypeptide(L)'
;SANEWIGVFQKNPFNPACLEGKSNGSTEIMLRPSFPRWYRGQHAPKHFPKSEVIARVHDAWKVGDWVDWHNKDCYWTGQIIELTSKNVVEV
;
A
#
# COMPACT_ATOMS: atom_id res chain seq x y z
N SER A 1 -24.94 5.31 -1.66
CA SER A 1 -24.06 5.95 -0.65
C SER A 1 -23.21 6.96 -1.38
N ALA A 2 -23.10 8.18 -0.85
CA ALA A 2 -22.34 9.25 -1.50
C ALA A 2 -20.86 8.86 -1.63
N ASN A 3 -20.28 9.09 -2.80
CA ASN A 3 -18.84 8.97 -3.00
C ASN A 3 -18.18 10.09 -2.18
N GLU A 4 -17.65 9.76 -1.01
CA GLU A 4 -16.90 10.68 -0.17
C GLU A 4 -15.53 10.93 -0.84
N TRP A 5 -15.27 12.18 -1.23
CA TRP A 5 -13.98 12.57 -1.75
C TRP A 5 -12.97 12.58 -0.60
N ILE A 6 -12.03 11.64 -0.61
CA ILE A 6 -10.95 11.60 0.37
C ILE A 6 -9.88 12.61 -0.06
N GLY A 7 -9.56 13.57 0.80
CA GLY A 7 -8.42 14.45 0.59
C GLY A 7 -7.12 13.63 0.58
N VAL A 8 -6.43 13.58 -0.55
CA VAL A 8 -5.17 12.81 -0.72
C VAL A 8 -3.94 13.57 -0.24
N PHE A 9 -4.11 14.78 0.29
CA PHE A 9 -3.05 15.62 0.85
C PHE A 9 -3.43 16.10 2.24
N GLN A 10 -2.46 16.17 3.15
CA GLN A 10 -2.59 16.80 4.45
C GLN A 10 -1.40 17.73 4.73
N LYS A 11 -1.57 18.72 5.59
CA LYS A 11 -0.44 19.53 6.06
C LYS A 11 0.61 18.64 6.70
N ASN A 12 1.88 18.87 6.35
CA ASN A 12 3.01 18.13 6.89
C ASN A 12 3.19 18.47 8.38
N PRO A 13 2.87 17.55 9.31
CA PRO A 13 2.99 17.83 10.74
C PRO A 13 4.46 17.88 11.21
N PHE A 14 5.40 17.44 10.37
CA PHE A 14 6.83 17.34 10.68
C PHE A 14 7.66 18.48 10.10
N ASN A 15 7.06 19.45 9.38
CA ASN A 15 7.79 20.58 8.82
C ASN A 15 7.51 21.86 9.63
N PRO A 16 8.46 22.37 10.43
CA PRO A 16 8.31 23.60 11.21
C PRO A 16 7.99 24.83 10.36
N ALA A 17 8.43 24.86 9.10
CA ALA A 17 8.14 25.94 8.17
C ALA A 17 6.63 26.04 7.79
N CYS A 18 5.85 24.97 8.01
CA CYS A 18 4.39 24.99 7.87
C CYS A 18 3.70 25.77 8.99
N LEU A 19 4.35 25.89 10.15
CA LEU A 19 3.84 26.63 11.31
C LEU A 19 4.19 28.12 11.22
N GLU A 20 5.31 28.47 10.58
CA GLU A 20 5.81 29.84 10.48
C GLU A 20 5.48 30.58 9.17
N GLY A 21 4.84 29.90 8.21
CA GLY A 21 4.38 30.53 6.95
C GLY A 21 5.51 30.96 5.99
N LYS A 22 6.72 30.42 6.15
CA LYS A 22 7.93 30.81 5.41
C LYS A 22 8.56 29.64 4.65
N SER A 23 7.79 28.91 3.85
CA SER A 23 8.35 27.88 2.97
C SER A 23 8.12 28.19 1.50
N ASN A 24 9.20 28.17 0.72
CA ASN A 24 9.15 28.27 -0.75
C ASN A 24 8.77 26.92 -1.43
N GLY A 25 8.36 25.92 -0.64
CA GLY A 25 8.02 24.56 -1.09
C GLY A 25 6.69 24.07 -0.52
N SER A 26 6.23 22.90 -0.98
CA SER A 26 4.96 22.29 -0.53
C SER A 26 4.95 22.10 0.99
N THR A 27 3.88 22.62 1.63
CA THR A 27 3.59 22.39 3.05
C THR A 27 2.74 21.14 3.27
N GLU A 28 2.36 20.46 2.20
CA GLU A 28 1.49 19.30 2.22
C GLU A 28 2.25 18.02 1.88
N ILE A 29 1.85 16.92 2.53
CA ILE A 29 2.27 15.56 2.24
C ILE A 29 1.08 14.78 1.70
N MET A 30 1.36 13.83 0.81
CA MET A 30 0.34 12.94 0.28
C MET A 30 -0.04 11.89 1.34
N LEU A 31 -1.32 11.81 1.65
CA LEU A 31 -1.88 10.72 2.43
C LEU A 31 -1.89 9.47 1.56
N ARG A 32 -1.04 8.49 1.90
CA ARG A 32 -1.17 7.17 1.32
C ARG A 32 -2.33 6.44 2.01
N PRO A 33 -3.31 5.92 1.24
CA PRO A 33 -4.27 4.97 1.79
C PRO A 33 -3.54 3.82 2.47
N SER A 34 -4.14 3.27 3.52
CA SER A 34 -3.64 2.04 4.12
C SER A 34 -3.54 0.96 3.05
N PHE A 35 -2.44 0.22 3.08
CA PHE A 35 -2.24 -0.90 2.18
C PHE A 35 -3.39 -1.90 2.36
N PRO A 36 -4.00 -2.41 1.28
CA PRO A 36 -5.16 -3.29 1.39
C PRO A 36 -4.82 -4.55 2.17
N ARG A 37 -5.76 -5.06 2.96
CA ARG A 37 -5.58 -6.36 3.61
C ARG A 37 -5.56 -7.45 2.55
N TRP A 38 -4.62 -8.38 2.69
CA TRP A 38 -4.46 -9.48 1.76
C TRP A 38 -5.05 -10.76 2.34
N TYR A 39 -5.85 -11.45 1.53
CA TYR A 39 -6.30 -12.80 1.85
C TYR A 39 -5.90 -13.78 0.76
N ARG A 40 -5.29 -14.89 1.17
CA ARG A 40 -4.84 -15.94 0.28
C ARG A 40 -5.95 -16.98 0.08
N GLY A 41 -6.50 -17.07 -1.12
CA GLY A 41 -7.44 -18.12 -1.52
C GLY A 41 -8.53 -18.46 -0.49
N GLN A 42 -8.39 -19.62 0.16
CA GLN A 42 -9.33 -20.20 1.14
C GLN A 42 -9.35 -19.50 2.50
N HIS A 43 -8.37 -18.64 2.80
CA HIS A 43 -8.33 -17.85 4.04
C HIS A 43 -9.11 -16.53 3.92
N ALA A 44 -9.72 -16.24 2.77
CA ALA A 44 -10.60 -15.10 2.63
C ALA A 44 -11.87 -15.27 3.47
N PRO A 45 -12.25 -14.28 4.30
CA PRO A 45 -13.49 -14.34 5.05
C PRO A 45 -14.69 -14.38 4.09
N LYS A 46 -15.74 -15.12 4.48
CA LYS A 46 -16.99 -15.22 3.70
C LYS A 46 -17.68 -13.87 3.50
N HIS A 47 -17.44 -12.93 4.41
CA HIS A 47 -17.97 -11.58 4.38
C HIS A 47 -16.83 -10.60 4.65
N PHE A 48 -16.65 -9.66 3.74
CA PHE A 48 -15.65 -8.62 3.85
C PHE A 48 -16.22 -7.37 4.54
N PRO A 49 -15.41 -6.64 5.33
CA PRO A 49 -15.78 -5.31 5.81
C PRO A 49 -16.14 -4.39 4.62
N LYS A 50 -17.24 -3.63 4.73
CA LYS A 50 -17.72 -2.75 3.64
C LYS A 50 -16.79 -1.58 3.31
N SER A 51 -15.89 -1.22 4.22
CA SER A 51 -15.07 0.00 4.13
C SER A 51 -13.59 -0.27 3.86
N GLU A 52 -13.20 -1.52 3.57
CA GLU A 52 -11.80 -1.87 3.34
C GLU A 52 -11.56 -2.29 1.90
N VAL A 53 -10.49 -1.76 1.30
CA VAL A 53 -9.95 -2.28 0.04
C VAL A 53 -9.25 -3.59 0.38
N ILE A 54 -9.60 -4.65 -0.33
CA ILE A 54 -9.13 -6.01 -0.04
C ILE A 54 -8.60 -6.63 -1.33
N ALA A 55 -7.37 -7.12 -1.28
CA ALA A 55 -6.77 -7.85 -2.38
C ALA A 55 -6.89 -9.36 -2.12
N ARG A 56 -7.43 -10.08 -3.12
CA ARG A 56 -7.50 -11.55 -3.10
C ARG A 56 -6.46 -12.09 -4.07
N VAL A 57 -5.48 -12.81 -3.55
CA VAL A 57 -4.49 -13.51 -4.38
C VAL A 57 -5.04 -14.91 -4.66
N HIS A 58 -5.33 -15.18 -5.93
CA HIS A 58 -6.01 -16.40 -6.35
C HIS A 58 -5.06 -17.55 -6.72
N ASP A 59 -3.82 -17.23 -7.12
CA ASP A 59 -2.86 -18.18 -7.65
C ASP A 59 -1.57 -18.26 -6.80
N ALA A 60 -0.82 -19.35 -6.96
CA ALA A 60 0.56 -19.42 -6.49
C ALA A 60 1.42 -18.43 -7.30
N TRP A 61 2.38 -17.79 -6.63
CA TRP A 61 3.32 -16.88 -7.29
C TRP A 61 4.06 -17.57 -8.43
N LYS A 62 4.24 -16.85 -9.55
CA LYS A 62 5.05 -17.28 -10.70
C LYS A 62 6.03 -16.18 -11.12
N VAL A 63 7.09 -16.57 -11.82
CA VAL A 63 7.99 -15.63 -12.49
C VAL A 63 7.18 -14.75 -13.44
N GLY A 64 7.43 -13.44 -13.38
CA GLY A 64 6.72 -12.41 -14.13
C GLY A 64 5.53 -11.77 -13.39
N ASP A 65 5.08 -12.32 -12.25
CA ASP A 65 4.06 -11.68 -11.42
C ASP A 65 4.62 -10.42 -10.76
N TRP A 66 3.80 -9.37 -10.68
CA TRP A 66 4.08 -8.20 -9.86
C TRP A 66 3.62 -8.47 -8.43
N VAL A 67 4.50 -8.16 -7.47
CA VAL A 67 4.22 -8.31 -6.05
C VAL A 67 4.61 -7.05 -5.30
N ASP A 68 3.86 -6.79 -4.24
CA ASP A 68 4.20 -5.79 -3.25
C ASP A 68 4.76 -6.45 -2.00
N TRP A 69 5.73 -5.82 -1.35
CA TRP A 69 6.21 -6.26 -0.04
C TRP A 69 6.56 -5.09 0.87
N HIS A 70 6.55 -5.36 2.18
CA HIS A 70 6.91 -4.41 3.20
C HIS A 70 8.34 -4.66 3.69
N ASN A 71 9.17 -3.63 3.69
CA ASN A 71 10.53 -3.67 4.24
C ASN A 71 10.94 -2.30 4.78
N LYS A 72 11.43 -2.25 6.02
CA LYS A 72 11.89 -1.02 6.71
C LYS A 72 10.88 0.13 6.61
N ASP A 73 9.63 -0.12 7.00
CA ASP A 73 8.54 0.85 7.02
C ASP A 73 8.17 1.45 5.64
N CYS A 74 8.69 0.83 4.57
CA CYS A 74 8.41 1.19 3.20
C CYS A 74 7.76 0.00 2.48
N TYR A 75 6.79 0.32 1.61
CA TYR A 75 6.24 -0.62 0.65
C TYR A 75 6.98 -0.50 -0.67
N TRP A 76 7.25 -1.64 -1.28
CA TRP A 76 7.95 -1.79 -2.55
C TRP A 76 7.10 -2.64 -3.49
N THR A 77 7.26 -2.40 -4.79
CA THR A 77 6.60 -3.14 -5.87
C THR A 77 7.66 -3.60 -6.85
N GLY A 78 7.61 -4.86 -7.28
CA GLY A 78 8.64 -5.50 -8.10
C GLY A 78 8.09 -6.72 -8.82
N GLN A 79 8.81 -7.17 -9.85
CA GLN A 79 8.42 -8.33 -10.64
C GLN A 79 9.23 -9.54 -10.20
N ILE A 80 8.58 -10.66 -9.91
CA ILE A 80 9.29 -11.89 -9.56
C ILE A 80 10.16 -12.33 -10.73
N ILE A 81 11.48 -12.39 -10.54
CA ILE A 81 12.42 -12.88 -11.55
C ILE A 81 12.81 -14.34 -11.33
N GLU A 82 12.75 -14.82 -10.09
CA GLU A 82 13.07 -16.20 -9.73
C GLU A 82 12.20 -16.69 -8.55
N LEU A 83 11.77 -17.96 -8.64
CA LEU A 83 11.15 -18.68 -7.54
C LEU A 83 12.12 -19.69 -6.95
N THR A 84 12.52 -19.49 -5.69
CA THR A 84 13.33 -20.49 -4.98
C THR A 84 12.46 -21.42 -4.16
N SER A 85 12.95 -22.63 -3.90
CA SER A 85 12.20 -23.73 -3.24
C SER A 85 11.80 -23.46 -1.78
N LYS A 86 12.16 -22.31 -1.19
CA LYS A 86 11.91 -21.98 0.21
C LYS A 86 11.14 -20.67 0.39
N ASN A 87 9.92 -20.54 -0.14
CA ASN A 87 9.04 -19.37 0.12
C ASN A 87 9.70 -18.00 -0.06
N VAL A 88 10.80 -17.95 -0.81
CA VAL A 88 11.64 -16.77 -1.04
C VAL A 88 11.60 -16.54 -2.53
N VAL A 89 11.22 -15.31 -2.89
CA VAL A 89 11.18 -14.83 -4.26
C VAL A 89 12.22 -13.73 -4.40
N GLU A 90 12.88 -13.72 -5.55
CA GLU A 90 13.72 -12.60 -5.96
C GLU A 90 12.88 -11.68 -6.86
N VAL A 91 12.95 -10.39 -6.59
CA VAL A 91 12.12 -9.32 -7.16
C VAL A 91 12.97 -8.19 -7.72
#